data_AF-A0A553ZSU6-F1
#
_entry.id   AF-A0A553ZSU6-F1
#
_cell.length_a   1.000
_cell.length_b   1.000
_cell.length_c   1.000
_cell.angle_alpha   90.00
_cell.angle_beta   90.00
_cell.angle_gamma   90.00
#
_symmetry.space_group_name_H-M   'P 1'
#
loop_
_entity.id
_entity.type
_entity.pdbx_description
1 polymer ?
#
loop_
_entity_poly.entity_id
_entity_poly.type
_entity_poly.pdbx_seq_one_letter_code
_entity_poly.pdbx_strand_id
1 'polypeptide(L)'
;IVGTYTLLEAARAYWNALTEDKKSAFRFHHISTDEVYGDLHSTDDFFTETTPYAPSSPYSASKASSDHLVRAWLRTYGLPTLITNCSNNYGPYHFPEKLIPLMILNALAGKSLPVY
;
A
#
# COMPACT_ATOMS: atom_id res chain seq x y z
N ILE A 1 -4.92 -1.82 -9.38
CA ILE A 1 -6.36 -1.84 -8.99
C ILE A 1 -7.04 -3.17 -9.30
N VAL A 2 -7.09 -3.60 -10.58
CA VAL A 2 -7.79 -4.84 -10.99
C VAL A 2 -7.33 -6.08 -10.23
N GLY A 3 -6.02 -6.25 -10.03
CA GLY A 3 -5.50 -7.37 -9.24
C GLY A 3 -6.00 -7.41 -7.79
N THR A 4 -6.15 -6.25 -7.14
CA THR A 4 -6.74 -6.16 -5.79
C THR A 4 -8.21 -6.57 -5.81
N TYR A 5 -8.98 -6.13 -6.79
CA TYR A 5 -10.37 -6.55 -6.96
C TYR A 5 -10.48 -8.08 -7.11
N THR A 6 -9.66 -8.67 -7.99
CA THR A 6 -9.65 -10.13 -8.21
C THR A 6 -9.32 -10.89 -6.92
N LEU A 7 -8.33 -10.43 -6.15
CA LEU A 7 -7.95 -11.07 -4.90
C LEU A 7 -9.02 -10.89 -3.81
N LEU A 8 -9.67 -9.72 -3.74
CA LEU A 8 -10.77 -9.47 -2.81
C LEU A 8 -11.96 -10.40 -3.09
N GLU A 9 -12.33 -10.61 -4.36
CA GLU A 9 -13.40 -11.53 -4.73
C GLU A 9 -13.04 -12.98 -4.40
N ALA A 10 -11.82 -13.40 -4.70
CA ALA A 10 -11.35 -14.74 -4.35
C ALA A 10 -11.34 -14.95 -2.82
N ALA A 11 -10.84 -13.97 -2.06
CA ALA A 11 -10.82 -14.01 -0.61
C ALA A 11 -12.24 -14.02 -0.01
N ARG A 12 -13.17 -13.24 -0.57
CA ARG A 12 -14.58 -13.22 -0.16
C ARG A 12 -15.25 -14.56 -0.40
N ALA A 13 -15.04 -15.17 -1.56
CA ALA A 13 -15.59 -16.49 -1.88
C ALA A 13 -15.06 -17.56 -0.91
N TYR A 14 -13.74 -17.57 -0.67
CA TYR A 14 -13.11 -18.46 0.30
C TYR A 14 -13.65 -18.26 1.72
N TRP A 15 -13.66 -17.01 2.20
CA TRP A 15 -14.11 -16.66 3.55
C TRP A 15 -15.56 -17.05 3.82
N ASN A 16 -16.43 -16.96 2.80
CA ASN A 16 -17.83 -17.38 2.93
C ASN A 16 -18.03 -18.90 3.06
N ALA A 17 -17.07 -19.70 2.62
CA ALA A 17 -17.10 -21.16 2.74
C ALA A 17 -16.45 -21.68 4.03
N LEU A 18 -15.86 -20.80 4.86
CA LEU A 18 -15.24 -21.19 6.12
C LEU A 18 -16.29 -21.57 7.18
N THR A 19 -15.89 -22.49 8.07
CA THR A 19 -16.61 -22.72 9.33
C THR A 19 -16.55 -21.48 10.22
N GLU A 20 -17.53 -21.31 11.10
CA GLU A 20 -17.67 -20.10 11.93
C GLU A 20 -16.39 -19.72 12.69
N ASP A 21 -15.74 -20.70 13.33
CA ASP A 21 -14.50 -20.48 14.09
C ASP A 21 -13.36 -19.94 13.20
N LYS A 22 -13.21 -20.47 11.98
CA LYS A 22 -12.20 -20.00 11.03
C LYS A 22 -12.59 -18.67 10.41
N LYS A 23 -13.88 -18.47 10.15
CA LYS A 23 -14.44 -17.27 9.55
C LYS A 23 -14.24 -16.04 10.45
N SER A 24 -14.45 -16.21 11.76
CA SER A 24 -14.26 -15.16 12.77
C SER A 24 -12.78 -14.80 13.00
N ALA A 25 -11.87 -15.77 12.88
CA ALA A 25 -10.43 -15.56 12.98
C ALA A 25 -9.78 -14.99 11.72
N PHE A 26 -10.45 -15.08 10.55
CA PHE A 26 -9.89 -14.66 9.27
C PHE A 26 -9.57 -13.16 9.23
N ARG A 27 -8.46 -12.77 8.61
CA ARG A 27 -8.09 -11.36 8.36
C ARG A 27 -7.53 -11.22 6.96
N PHE A 28 -7.95 -10.18 6.25
CA PHE A 28 -7.37 -9.75 4.98
C PHE A 28 -6.56 -8.48 5.21
N HIS A 29 -5.24 -8.57 5.30
CA HIS A 29 -4.38 -7.42 5.53
C HIS A 29 -3.81 -6.88 4.21
N HIS A 30 -4.24 -5.68 3.84
CA HIS A 30 -3.79 -4.94 2.67
C HIS A 30 -2.68 -3.95 3.02
N ILE A 31 -1.52 -4.12 2.39
CA ILE A 31 -0.35 -3.25 2.58
C ILE A 31 -0.37 -2.14 1.53
N SER A 32 -0.35 -0.90 1.99
CA SER A 32 -0.41 0.29 1.18
C SER A 32 0.71 1.28 1.54
N THR A 33 0.62 2.49 1.02
CA THR A 33 1.68 3.52 1.08
C THR A 33 1.09 4.81 1.62
N ASP A 34 1.92 5.64 2.26
CA ASP A 34 1.60 7.01 2.65
C ASP A 34 1.32 7.95 1.45
N GLU A 35 1.88 7.69 0.28
CA GLU A 35 1.64 8.49 -0.94
C GLU A 35 0.15 8.60 -1.34
N VAL A 36 -0.74 7.77 -0.79
CA VAL A 36 -2.19 7.92 -0.99
C VAL A 36 -2.72 9.24 -0.42
N TYR A 37 -2.02 9.82 0.56
CA TYR A 37 -2.36 11.07 1.21
C TYR A 37 -1.87 12.32 0.45
N GLY A 38 -1.07 12.14 -0.60
CA GLY A 38 -0.53 13.26 -1.39
C GLY A 38 0.75 13.83 -0.81
N ASP A 39 0.88 15.16 -0.88
CA ASP A 39 2.06 15.90 -0.45
C ASP A 39 1.77 16.70 0.84
N LEU A 40 2.79 16.86 1.69
CA LEU A 40 2.75 17.76 2.84
C LEU A 40 3.30 19.13 2.44
N HIS A 41 2.72 20.20 2.98
CA HIS A 41 3.09 21.58 2.62
C HIS A 41 3.93 22.29 3.69
N SER A 42 4.00 21.74 4.90
CA SER A 42 4.86 22.20 5.99
C SER A 42 5.71 21.06 6.55
N THR A 43 6.89 21.39 7.09
CA THR A 43 7.76 20.44 7.79
C THR A 43 7.19 19.98 9.14
N ASP A 44 6.23 20.72 9.68
CA ASP A 44 5.56 20.41 10.95
C ASP A 44 4.27 19.59 10.75
N ASP A 45 3.87 19.34 9.51
CA ASP A 45 2.70 18.53 9.19
C ASP A 45 3.06 17.04 9.16
N PHE A 46 2.09 16.19 9.49
CA PHE A 46 2.24 14.74 9.42
C PHE A 46 0.96 14.10 8.88
N PHE A 47 1.11 12.97 8.19
CA PHE A 47 -0.03 12.16 7.83
C PHE A 47 -0.60 11.43 9.06
N THR A 48 -1.94 11.39 9.13
CA THR A 48 -2.70 10.59 10.09
C THR A 48 -3.63 9.65 9.33
N GLU A 49 -4.20 8.65 10.01
CA GLU A 49 -5.17 7.74 9.41
C GLU A 49 -6.44 8.44 8.92
N THR A 50 -6.70 9.66 9.41
CA THR A 50 -7.82 10.51 9.00
C THR A 50 -7.47 11.54 7.93
N THR A 51 -6.21 11.62 7.50
CA THR A 51 -5.81 12.51 6.40
C THR A 51 -6.56 12.15 5.11
N PRO A 52 -7.13 13.13 4.39
CA PRO A 52 -7.80 12.87 3.12
C PRO A 52 -6.86 12.28 2.08
N TYR A 53 -7.41 11.46 1.18
CA TYR A 53 -6.65 10.91 0.07
C TYR A 53 -6.51 11.98 -1.02
N ALA A 54 -5.28 12.23 -1.49
CA ALA A 54 -4.96 13.24 -2.51
C ALA A 54 -3.77 12.80 -3.38
N PRO A 55 -3.83 11.63 -4.05
CA PRO A 55 -2.67 11.05 -4.74
C PRO A 55 -2.19 11.88 -5.94
N SER A 56 -0.88 12.13 -6.02
CA SER A 56 -0.25 12.96 -7.06
C SER A 56 0.28 12.19 -8.30
N SER A 57 0.29 10.85 -8.29
CA SER A 57 0.86 10.04 -9.38
C SER A 57 -0.05 8.87 -9.81
N PRO A 58 0.13 8.30 -11.03
CA PRO A 58 -0.60 7.10 -11.43
C PRO A 58 -0.40 5.90 -10.49
N TYR A 59 0.79 5.79 -9.89
CA TYR A 59 1.10 4.78 -8.88
C TYR A 59 0.30 5.00 -7.60
N SER A 60 0.36 6.20 -7.01
CA SER A 60 -0.34 6.49 -5.76
C SER A 60 -1.86 6.51 -5.95
N ALA A 61 -2.37 6.95 -7.09
CA ALA A 61 -3.79 6.85 -7.45
C ALA A 61 -4.25 5.39 -7.54
N SER A 62 -3.40 4.51 -8.06
CA SER A 62 -3.67 3.06 -8.10
C SER A 62 -3.71 2.44 -6.71
N LYS A 63 -2.86 2.88 -5.78
CA LYS A 63 -2.86 2.45 -4.38
C LYS A 63 -4.08 2.98 -3.63
N ALA A 64 -4.38 4.26 -3.76
CA ALA A 64 -5.57 4.91 -3.19
C ALA A 64 -6.86 4.18 -3.60
N SER A 65 -7.02 3.90 -4.89
CA SER A 65 -8.16 3.15 -5.41
C SER A 65 -8.25 1.74 -4.84
N SER A 66 -7.10 1.07 -4.64
CA SER A 66 -7.08 -0.26 -4.02
C SER A 66 -7.52 -0.25 -2.56
N ASP A 67 -7.15 0.78 -1.79
CA ASP A 67 -7.59 0.94 -0.40
C ASP A 67 -9.10 1.15 -0.32
N HIS A 68 -9.67 1.94 -1.25
CA HIS A 68 -11.12 2.14 -1.32
C HIS A 68 -11.87 0.83 -1.60
N LEU A 69 -11.38 -0.01 -2.52
CA LEU A 69 -11.95 -1.33 -2.75
C LEU A 69 -11.93 -2.19 -1.48
N VAL A 70 -10.79 -2.25 -0.78
CA VAL A 70 -10.66 -3.04 0.45
C VAL A 70 -11.67 -2.57 1.51
N ARG A 71 -11.77 -1.26 1.76
CA ARG A 71 -12.75 -0.70 2.71
C ARG A 71 -14.19 -0.99 2.28
N ALA A 72 -14.49 -0.88 1.00
CA ALA A 72 -15.82 -1.17 0.47
C ALA A 72 -16.19 -2.66 0.63
N TRP A 73 -15.24 -3.59 0.53
CA TRP A 73 -15.51 -5.01 0.73
C TRP A 73 -15.88 -5.34 2.17
N LEU A 74 -15.21 -4.70 3.15
CA LEU A 74 -15.63 -4.77 4.54
C LEU A 74 -17.03 -4.18 4.73
N ARG A 75 -17.28 -2.98 4.21
CA ARG A 75 -18.57 -2.29 4.41
C ARG A 75 -19.74 -3.04 3.79
N THR A 76 -19.57 -3.58 2.58
CA THR A 76 -20.66 -4.19 1.81
C THR A 76 -20.85 -5.66 2.15
N TYR A 77 -19.76 -6.42 2.34
CA TYR A 77 -19.81 -7.87 2.47
C TYR A 77 -19.37 -8.38 3.85
N GLY A 78 -18.90 -7.51 4.73
CA GLY A 78 -18.41 -7.89 6.06
C GLY A 78 -17.06 -8.59 6.07
N LEU A 79 -16.33 -8.62 4.94
CA LEU A 79 -15.01 -9.24 4.86
C LEU A 79 -14.05 -8.54 5.84
N PRO A 80 -13.44 -9.24 6.82
CA PRO A 80 -12.63 -8.60 7.86
C PRO A 80 -11.27 -8.13 7.31
N THR A 81 -11.22 -6.88 6.86
CA THR A 81 -10.03 -6.27 6.25
C THR A 81 -9.27 -5.34 7.20
N LEU A 82 -7.95 -5.26 7.03
CA LEU A 82 -7.06 -4.29 7.66
C LEU A 82 -6.25 -3.58 6.58
N ILE A 83 -5.96 -2.29 6.78
CA ILE A 83 -5.13 -1.50 5.87
C ILE A 83 -4.00 -0.87 6.69
N THR A 84 -2.78 -0.91 6.17
CA THR A 84 -1.63 -0.16 6.72
C THR A 84 -1.00 0.67 5.62
N ASN A 85 -0.78 1.96 5.90
CA ASN A 85 -0.07 2.89 5.03
C ASN A 85 1.28 3.18 5.69
N CYS A 86 2.38 2.90 4.98
CA CYS A 86 3.74 3.09 5.48
C CYS A 86 4.54 4.03 4.59
N SER A 87 5.61 4.59 5.15
CA SER A 87 6.56 5.44 4.44
C SER A 87 7.56 4.64 3.60
N ASN A 88 8.48 5.34 2.95
CA ASN A 88 9.55 4.73 2.17
C ASN A 88 10.33 3.70 2.99
N ASN A 89 10.43 2.49 2.46
CA ASN A 89 11.21 1.41 3.03
C ASN A 89 12.62 1.38 2.43
N TYR A 90 13.61 0.89 3.19
CA TYR A 90 14.97 0.65 2.72
C TYR A 90 15.64 -0.48 3.50
N GLY A 91 16.59 -1.19 2.87
CA GLY A 91 17.30 -2.30 3.51
C GLY A 91 17.75 -3.39 2.53
N PRO A 92 18.13 -4.57 3.03
CA PRO A 92 18.48 -5.74 2.22
C PRO A 92 17.38 -6.14 1.23
N TYR A 93 17.76 -6.75 0.10
CA TYR A 93 16.87 -7.21 -0.98
C TYR A 93 16.08 -6.10 -1.71
N HIS A 94 16.49 -4.84 -1.53
CA HIS A 94 15.86 -3.72 -2.22
C HIS A 94 16.35 -3.63 -3.67
N PHE A 95 15.43 -3.82 -4.63
CA PHE A 95 15.74 -3.72 -6.06
C PHE A 95 16.34 -2.35 -6.41
N PRO A 96 17.44 -2.27 -7.19
CA PRO A 96 18.23 -1.06 -7.37
C PRO A 96 17.64 -0.07 -8.39
N GLU A 97 16.35 0.23 -8.26
CA GLU A 97 15.69 1.33 -8.94
C GLU A 97 15.36 2.50 -7.98
N LYS A 98 15.29 2.23 -6.68
CA LYS A 98 14.95 3.23 -5.66
C LYS A 98 16.21 3.97 -5.20
N LEU A 99 16.02 5.17 -4.67
CA LEU A 99 17.10 6.11 -4.32
C LEU A 99 18.27 5.45 -3.58
N ILE A 100 18.04 4.91 -2.39
CA ILE A 100 19.10 4.36 -1.53
C ILE A 100 19.90 3.23 -2.23
N PRO A 101 19.29 2.13 -2.71
CA PRO A 101 20.06 1.06 -3.35
C PRO A 101 20.72 1.50 -4.67
N LEU A 102 20.07 2.37 -5.46
CA LEU A 102 20.65 2.91 -6.69
C LEU A 102 21.91 3.73 -6.41
N MET A 103 21.84 4.65 -5.44
CA MET A 103 22.97 5.50 -5.06
C MET A 103 24.14 4.68 -4.54
N ILE A 104 23.89 3.67 -3.70
CA ILE A 104 24.92 2.77 -3.19
C ILE A 104 25.62 2.04 -4.33
N LEU A 105 24.88 1.39 -5.24
CA LEU A 105 25.48 0.63 -6.32
C LEU A 105 26.21 1.52 -7.34
N ASN A 106 25.68 2.69 -7.67
CA ASN A 106 26.35 3.62 -8.57
C ASN A 106 27.63 4.17 -7.97
N ALA A 107 27.65 4.54 -6.69
CA ALA A 107 28.83 5.03 -6.01
C ALA A 107 29.94 3.97 -6.00
N LEU A 108 29.60 2.72 -5.65
CA LEU A 108 30.55 1.60 -5.66
C LEU A 108 31.09 1.29 -7.07
N ALA A 109 30.28 1.53 -8.11
CA ALA A 109 30.68 1.32 -9.51
C ALA A 109 31.34 2.54 -10.16
N GLY A 110 31.58 3.64 -9.43
CA GLY A 110 32.11 4.89 -9.99
C GLY A 110 31.22 5.54 -11.04
N LYS A 111 29.91 5.28 -11.00
CA LYS A 111 28.90 5.85 -11.91
C LYS A 111 28.35 7.16 -11.33
N SER A 112 27.75 7.98 -12.20
CA SER A 112 27.04 9.19 -11.79
C SER A 112 25.91 8.90 -10.78
N LEU A 113 25.71 9.84 -9.86
CA LEU A 113 24.67 9.81 -8.83
C LEU A 113 23.54 10.78 -9.22
N PRO A 114 22.42 10.30 -9.81
CA PRO A 114 21.39 11.18 -10.35
C PRO A 114 20.54 11.82 -9.25
N VAL A 115 20.46 13.15 -9.23
CA VAL A 115 19.54 13.93 -8.39
C VAL A 115 18.66 14.76 -9.34
N TYR A 116 17.35 14.54 -9.30
CA TYR A 116 16.34 15.20 -10.14
C TYR A 116 15.54 16.22 -9.34
#